data_AF-A0AAP2S2M8-F1
#
_entry.id   AF-A0AAP2S2M8-F1
#
_cell.length_a   1.000
_cell.length_b   1.000
_cell.length_c   1.000
_cell.angle_alpha   90.00
_cell.angle_beta   90.00
_cell.angle_gamma   90.00
#
_symmetry.space_group_name_H-M   'P 1'
#
loop_
_entity.id
_entity.type
_entity.pdbx_description
1 polymer ?
#
loop_
_entity_poly.entity_id
_entity_poly.type
_entity_poly.pdbx_seq_one_letter_code
_entity_poly.pdbx_strand_id
1 'polypeptide(L)'
;MVNNLMSLLGFARPPMLTGLSTKSNEQLAQMLLNNFDAFRDPKRPNYVSLDSIRTMAKKAWTSDPVMNQNILLAREMLKRPALMRGLDQHGATGAQDGLISWQNLAAVSRGDTLFKYRSDKELVGSIFQHFNQLKTPGAQDLRISDLASWAAAPLMGKGDQDDLIQMAREILKRTWLLENIDDFQLGSNGDIISLSALYHLSR
;
A
#
# COMPACT_ATOMS: atom_id res chain seq x y z
N MET A 1 -4.59 21.25 58.31
CA MET A 1 -5.66 20.41 57.75
C MET A 1 -5.88 20.81 56.29
N VAL A 2 -5.63 19.86 55.39
CA VAL A 2 -6.25 19.62 54.08
C VAL A 2 -6.24 20.73 53.00
N ASN A 3 -5.28 20.57 52.08
CA ASN A 3 -5.35 20.57 50.60
C ASN A 3 -6.13 21.65 49.82
N ASN A 4 -5.32 22.37 49.01
CA ASN A 4 -5.57 22.79 47.62
C ASN A 4 -6.40 21.77 46.81
N LEU A 5 -7.28 22.27 45.92
CA LEU A 5 -7.37 21.84 44.52
C LEU A 5 -8.32 22.76 43.74
N MET A 6 -7.71 23.65 42.96
CA MET A 6 -8.35 24.41 41.88
C MET A 6 -8.87 23.43 40.81
N SER A 7 -10.15 23.54 40.49
CA SER A 7 -10.79 22.89 39.35
C SER A 7 -10.48 23.65 38.06
N LEU A 8 -9.63 23.09 37.20
CA LEU A 8 -9.53 23.46 35.79
C LEU A 8 -9.17 22.20 34.99
N LEU A 9 -10.20 21.45 34.59
CA LEU A 9 -10.08 20.40 33.57
C LEU A 9 -9.92 21.04 32.19
N GLY A 10 -8.77 21.69 31.98
CA GLY A 10 -8.22 21.83 30.65
C GLY A 10 -7.63 20.49 30.27
N PHE A 11 -8.25 19.77 29.34
CA PHE A 11 -7.56 18.74 28.58
C PHE A 11 -6.53 19.44 27.68
N ALA A 12 -5.44 19.91 28.28
CA ALA A 12 -4.24 20.29 27.57
C ALA A 12 -3.78 19.02 26.86
N ARG A 13 -4.04 18.96 25.55
CA ARG A 13 -3.51 17.96 24.63
C ARG A 13 -2.00 17.87 24.90
N PRO A 14 -1.46 16.75 25.39
CA PRO A 14 -0.04 16.66 25.69
C PRO A 14 0.78 17.06 24.46
N PRO A 15 1.83 17.88 24.59
CA PRO A 15 2.62 18.38 23.47
C PRO A 15 3.44 17.32 22.72
N MET A 16 3.27 16.02 23.02
CA MET A 16 3.93 14.92 22.31
C MET A 16 3.19 14.46 21.04
N LEU A 17 2.13 15.16 20.62
CA LEU A 17 1.08 14.62 19.72
C LEU A 17 1.08 15.10 18.26
N THR A 18 2.14 15.73 17.77
CA THR A 18 2.15 16.38 16.45
C THR A 18 3.15 15.83 15.44
N GLY A 19 3.76 14.66 15.69
CA GLY A 19 4.78 14.10 14.80
C GLY A 19 4.29 13.12 13.72
N LEU A 20 3.10 12.53 13.83
CA LEU A 20 2.67 11.44 12.95
C LEU A 20 2.20 11.91 11.57
N SER A 21 1.56 13.08 11.48
CA SER A 21 1.08 13.63 10.22
C SER A 21 2.20 14.02 9.26
N THR A 22 3.40 14.29 9.77
CA THR A 22 4.59 14.61 8.99
C THR A 22 5.38 13.36 8.58
N LYS A 23 5.00 12.17 9.06
CA LYS A 23 5.69 10.92 8.68
C LYS A 23 5.34 10.50 7.27
N SER A 24 6.32 9.88 6.62
CA SER A 24 6.12 9.24 5.32
C SER A 24 5.31 7.94 5.48
N ASN A 25 4.83 7.41 4.36
CA ASN A 25 4.09 6.14 4.35
C ASN A 25 4.95 4.97 4.80
N GLU A 26 6.24 4.97 4.43
CA GLU A 26 7.25 3.99 4.82
C GLU A 26 7.47 4.02 6.34
N GLN A 27 7.59 5.23 6.90
CA GLN A 27 7.75 5.41 8.35
C GLN A 27 6.51 4.94 9.12
N LEU A 28 5.30 5.19 8.60
CA LEU A 28 4.07 4.70 9.23
C LEU A 28 3.93 3.18 9.13
N ALA A 29 4.27 2.58 7.98
CA ALA A 29 4.33 1.13 7.82
C ALA A 29 5.36 0.50 8.77
N GLN A 30 6.55 1.09 8.91
CA GLN A 30 7.56 0.65 9.88
C GLN A 30 7.06 0.74 11.33
N MET A 31 6.36 1.81 11.68
CA MET A 31 5.79 1.95 13.03
C MET A 31 4.72 0.89 13.31
N LEU A 32 3.87 0.59 12.33
CA LEU A 32 2.85 -0.46 12.46
C LEU A 32 3.50 -1.85 12.50
N LEU A 33 4.58 -2.07 11.73
CA LEU A 33 5.39 -3.28 11.77
C LEU A 33 6.01 -3.51 13.15
N ASN A 34 6.61 -2.48 13.73
CA ASN A 34 7.24 -2.54 15.05
C ASN A 34 6.23 -2.82 16.17
N ASN A 35 4.97 -2.44 15.97
CA ASN A 35 3.88 -2.62 16.92
C ASN A 35 2.87 -3.68 16.47
N PHE A 36 3.24 -4.58 15.55
CA PHE A 36 2.32 -5.50 14.88
C PHE A 36 1.42 -6.25 15.87
N ASP A 37 2.00 -6.73 16.97
CA ASP A 37 1.30 -7.48 18.00
C ASP A 37 0.18 -6.70 18.68
N ALA A 38 0.36 -5.38 18.85
CA ALA A 38 -0.68 -4.51 19.42
C ALA A 38 -1.89 -4.32 18.49
N PHE A 39 -1.69 -4.54 17.19
CA PHE A 39 -2.69 -4.39 16.14
C PHE A 39 -3.22 -5.71 15.59
N ARG A 40 -2.74 -6.83 16.11
CA ARG A 40 -3.06 -8.17 15.63
C ARG A 40 -4.57 -8.43 15.70
N ASP A 41 -5.14 -8.99 14.64
CA ASP A 41 -6.53 -9.42 14.64
C ASP A 41 -6.70 -10.66 15.54
N PRO A 42 -7.56 -10.60 16.58
CA PRO A 42 -7.75 -11.74 17.49
C PRO A 42 -8.27 -13.01 16.79
N LYS A 43 -9.03 -12.85 15.70
CA LYS A 43 -9.57 -13.96 14.89
C LYS A 43 -8.59 -14.45 13.84
N ARG A 44 -7.58 -13.63 13.49
CA ARG A 44 -6.57 -13.93 12.46
C ARG A 44 -5.19 -13.50 12.97
N PRO A 45 -4.59 -14.24 13.92
CA PRO A 45 -3.45 -13.77 14.71
C PRO A 45 -2.15 -13.58 13.92
N ASN A 46 -2.11 -13.96 12.64
CA ASN A 46 -0.96 -13.71 11.77
C ASN A 46 -1.08 -12.39 10.98
N TYR A 47 -2.18 -11.65 11.17
CA TYR A 47 -2.52 -10.47 10.39
C TYR A 47 -2.91 -9.31 11.32
N VAL A 48 -2.69 -8.10 10.83
CA VAL A 48 -3.42 -6.92 11.24
C VAL A 48 -4.64 -6.82 10.32
N SER A 49 -5.82 -6.52 10.83
CA SER A 49 -6.99 -6.28 9.97
C SER A 49 -7.38 -4.81 9.95
N LEU A 50 -8.12 -4.42 8.91
CA LEU A 50 -8.73 -3.09 8.89
C LEU A 50 -9.60 -2.84 10.14
N ASP A 51 -10.25 -3.88 10.65
CA ASP A 51 -11.08 -3.78 11.86
C ASP A 51 -10.25 -3.61 13.14
N SER A 52 -9.12 -4.31 13.27
CA SER A 52 -8.24 -4.12 14.43
C SER A 52 -7.62 -2.71 14.46
N ILE A 53 -7.27 -2.15 13.30
CA ILE A 53 -6.82 -0.75 13.17
C ILE A 53 -7.95 0.22 13.57
N ARG A 54 -9.18 0.03 13.05
CA ARG A 54 -10.33 0.87 13.42
C ARG A 54 -10.64 0.78 14.92
N THR A 55 -10.53 -0.41 15.49
CA THR A 55 -10.74 -0.65 16.92
C THR A 55 -9.69 0.08 17.75
N MET A 56 -8.41 -0.01 17.39
CA MET A 56 -7.35 0.75 18.05
C MET A 56 -7.59 2.26 17.97
N ALA A 57 -7.96 2.79 16.80
CA ALA A 57 -8.20 4.23 16.60
C ALA A 57 -9.35 4.79 17.46
N LYS A 58 -10.32 3.94 17.82
CA LYS A 58 -11.49 4.28 18.65
C LYS A 58 -11.23 4.24 20.15
N LYS A 59 -10.11 3.66 20.61
CA LYS A 59 -9.82 3.59 22.04
C LYS A 59 -9.69 4.99 22.66
N ALA A 60 -10.13 5.10 23.91
CA ALA A 60 -9.91 6.27 24.74
C ALA A 60 -8.43 6.39 25.13
N TRP A 61 -8.02 7.61 25.48
CA TRP A 61 -6.70 7.85 26.04
C TRP A 61 -6.53 7.11 27.36
N THR A 62 -5.33 6.61 27.58
CA THR A 62 -4.95 5.90 28.82
C THR A 62 -3.75 6.55 29.47
N SER A 63 -3.35 6.09 30.66
CA SER A 63 -2.07 6.48 31.27
C SER A 63 -0.86 5.83 30.58
N ASP A 64 -1.06 4.82 29.72
CA ASP A 64 0.01 4.16 28.97
C ASP A 64 0.38 4.96 27.71
N PRO A 65 1.60 5.54 27.64
CA PRO A 65 2.05 6.30 26.48
C PRO A 65 2.19 5.44 25.22
N VAL A 66 2.52 4.15 25.32
CA VAL A 66 2.67 3.24 24.18
C VAL A 66 1.30 2.98 23.54
N MET A 67 0.29 2.67 24.37
CA MET A 67 -1.09 2.54 23.90
C MET A 67 -1.56 3.83 23.20
N ASN A 68 -1.30 5.00 23.80
CA ASN A 68 -1.67 6.27 23.20
C ASN A 68 -0.99 6.52 21.85
N GLN A 69 0.28 6.09 21.70
CA GLN A 69 0.99 6.16 20.42
C GLN A 69 0.37 5.24 19.37
N ASN A 70 -0.05 4.03 19.75
CA ASN A 70 -0.76 3.11 18.86
C ASN A 70 -2.14 3.65 18.44
N ILE A 71 -2.87 4.31 19.34
CA ILE A 71 -4.13 4.98 19.01
C ILE A 71 -3.91 6.07 17.95
N LEU A 72 -2.86 6.88 18.08
CA LEU A 72 -2.55 7.93 17.12
C LEU A 72 -2.09 7.36 15.78
N LEU A 73 -1.23 6.34 15.80
CA LEU A 73 -0.80 5.64 14.60
C LEU A 73 -2.01 5.10 13.84
N ALA A 74 -2.92 4.41 14.53
CA ALA A 74 -4.17 3.91 13.95
C ALA A 74 -5.00 5.01 13.28
N ARG A 75 -5.16 6.15 13.96
CA ARG A 75 -5.89 7.31 13.42
C ARG A 75 -5.20 7.90 12.20
N GLU A 76 -3.88 7.97 12.18
CA GLU A 76 -3.13 8.48 11.04
C GLU A 76 -3.18 7.53 9.84
N MET A 77 -3.07 6.22 10.06
CA MET A 77 -3.24 5.20 9.02
C MET A 77 -4.61 5.32 8.34
N LEU A 78 -5.69 5.51 9.12
CA LEU A 78 -7.04 5.68 8.57
C LEU A 78 -7.24 6.97 7.77
N LYS A 79 -6.39 7.99 7.95
CA LYS A 79 -6.39 9.20 7.11
C LYS A 79 -5.66 9.00 5.79
N ARG A 80 -5.00 7.85 5.58
CA ARG A 80 -4.19 7.55 4.40
C ARG A 80 -4.79 6.37 3.63
N PRO A 81 -5.95 6.56 2.97
CA PRO A 81 -6.67 5.46 2.32
C PRO A 81 -5.85 4.79 1.21
N ALA A 82 -4.96 5.51 0.52
CA ALA A 82 -4.06 4.92 -0.47
C ALA A 82 -3.03 3.97 0.17
N LEU A 83 -2.38 4.38 1.26
CA LEU A 83 -1.48 3.52 2.03
C LEU A 83 -2.20 2.27 2.55
N MET A 84 -3.42 2.45 3.09
CA MET A 84 -4.22 1.34 3.61
C MET A 84 -4.58 0.33 2.52
N ARG A 85 -5.04 0.79 1.35
CA ARG A 85 -5.33 -0.10 0.21
C ARG A 85 -4.09 -0.84 -0.28
N GLY A 86 -2.94 -0.17 -0.24
CA GLY A 86 -1.70 -0.78 -0.61
C GLY A 86 -1.25 -1.89 0.36
N LEU A 87 -1.33 -1.63 1.66
CA LEU A 87 -0.97 -2.60 2.69
C LEU A 87 -1.94 -3.79 2.76
N ASP A 88 -3.20 -3.59 2.39
CA ASP A 88 -4.27 -4.58 2.33
C ASP A 88 -4.29 -5.29 0.97
N GLN A 89 -3.14 -5.76 0.49
CA GLN A 89 -3.07 -6.56 -0.74
C GLN A 89 -2.62 -7.97 -0.41
N HIS A 90 -3.43 -8.95 -0.79
CA HIS A 90 -3.07 -10.34 -0.65
C HIS A 90 -1.86 -10.67 -1.55
N GLY A 91 -0.81 -11.24 -0.96
CA GLY A 91 0.46 -11.46 -1.64
C GLY A 91 0.35 -12.26 -2.93
N ALA A 92 -0.58 -13.22 -3.00
CA ALA A 92 -0.74 -14.11 -4.16
C ALA A 92 -1.77 -13.66 -5.21
N THR A 93 -2.58 -12.64 -4.93
CA THR A 93 -3.70 -12.27 -5.83
C THR A 93 -3.81 -10.76 -6.04
N GLY A 94 -3.14 -9.96 -5.22
CA GLY A 94 -3.27 -8.51 -5.20
C GLY A 94 -4.63 -8.01 -4.73
N ALA A 95 -5.55 -8.91 -4.36
CA ALA A 95 -6.89 -8.57 -3.91
C ALA A 95 -6.86 -7.94 -2.52
N GLN A 96 -7.81 -7.04 -2.27
CA GLN A 96 -8.07 -6.50 -0.94
C GLN A 96 -8.96 -7.47 -0.17
N ASP A 97 -8.43 -8.06 0.90
CA ASP A 97 -9.12 -9.05 1.72
C ASP A 97 -9.35 -8.58 3.16
N GLY A 98 -9.01 -7.31 3.45
CA GLY A 98 -9.10 -6.67 4.75
C GLY A 98 -7.95 -7.03 5.68
N LEU A 99 -6.89 -7.70 5.19
CA LEU A 99 -5.76 -8.18 5.95
C LEU A 99 -4.43 -7.57 5.50
N ILE A 100 -3.68 -7.14 6.50
CA ILE A 100 -2.35 -6.60 6.35
C ILE A 100 -1.38 -7.61 6.96
N SER A 101 -0.57 -8.23 6.10
CA SER A 101 0.48 -9.16 6.52
C SER A 101 1.72 -8.42 7.04
N TRP A 102 2.53 -9.11 7.84
CA TRP A 102 3.84 -8.61 8.25
C TRP A 102 4.73 -8.32 7.03
N GLN A 103 4.64 -9.13 5.98
CA GLN A 103 5.40 -8.97 4.74
C GLN A 103 5.03 -7.68 4.00
N ASN A 104 3.73 -7.34 3.92
CA ASN A 104 3.26 -6.11 3.27
C ASN A 104 3.79 -4.87 4.00
N LEU A 105 3.81 -4.90 5.33
CA LEU A 105 4.36 -3.83 6.14
C LEU A 105 5.88 -3.71 5.98
N ALA A 106 6.60 -4.84 6.01
CA ALA A 106 8.04 -4.88 5.81
C ALA A 106 8.43 -4.36 4.41
N ALA A 107 7.66 -4.69 3.38
CA ALA A 107 7.80 -4.18 2.02
C ALA A 107 7.74 -2.65 1.97
N VAL A 108 6.59 -2.08 2.37
CA VAL A 108 6.37 -0.63 2.33
C VAL A 108 7.37 0.10 3.24
N SER A 109 7.73 -0.47 4.40
CA SER A 109 8.70 0.15 5.30
C SER A 109 10.09 0.38 4.67
N ARG A 110 10.48 -0.45 3.70
CA ARG A 110 11.75 -0.33 2.96
C ARG A 110 11.66 0.62 1.77
N GLY A 111 10.50 1.24 1.53
CA GLY A 111 10.25 2.02 0.31
C GLY A 111 10.08 1.16 -0.94
N ASP A 112 9.81 -0.15 -0.76
CA ASP A 112 9.50 -1.01 -1.89
C ASP A 112 8.08 -0.72 -2.41
N THR A 113 7.92 -0.74 -3.73
CA THR A 113 6.61 -0.85 -4.37
C THR A 113 5.94 -2.14 -3.86
N LEU A 114 4.66 -2.07 -3.50
CA LEU A 114 3.92 -3.27 -3.05
C LEU A 114 3.92 -4.40 -4.10
N PHE A 115 4.08 -4.01 -5.37
CA PHE A 115 4.25 -4.91 -6.50
C PHE A 115 5.57 -5.69 -6.52
N LYS A 116 6.60 -5.26 -5.79
CA LYS A 116 7.91 -5.96 -5.70
C LYS A 116 7.79 -7.41 -5.24
N TYR A 117 6.79 -7.69 -4.41
CA TYR A 117 6.58 -9.02 -3.82
C TYR A 117 5.56 -9.86 -4.58
N ARG A 118 4.95 -9.30 -5.63
CA ARG A 118 4.09 -10.07 -6.53
C ARG A 118 4.96 -10.97 -7.40
N SER A 119 4.52 -12.20 -7.61
CA SER A 119 5.10 -13.05 -8.64
C SER A 119 4.93 -12.40 -10.02
N ASP A 120 5.75 -12.80 -10.98
CA ASP A 120 5.66 -12.30 -12.36
C ASP A 120 4.24 -12.48 -12.92
N LYS A 121 3.63 -13.63 -12.65
CA LYS A 121 2.25 -13.97 -12.99
C LYS A 121 1.24 -13.00 -12.41
N GLU A 122 1.35 -12.64 -11.13
CA GLU A 122 0.43 -11.73 -10.45
C GLU A 122 0.56 -10.29 -10.93
N LEU A 123 1.80 -9.84 -11.15
CA LEU A 123 2.09 -8.53 -11.71
C LEU A 123 1.47 -8.42 -13.11
N VAL A 124 1.70 -9.42 -13.95
CA VAL A 124 1.09 -9.51 -15.29
C VAL A 124 -0.43 -9.59 -15.23
N GLY A 125 -1.01 -10.37 -14.32
CA GLY A 125 -2.46 -10.44 -14.13
C GLY A 125 -3.09 -9.09 -13.74
N SER A 126 -2.34 -8.26 -13.02
CA SER A 126 -2.81 -6.93 -12.62
C SER A 126 -2.70 -5.92 -13.74
N ILE A 127 -1.63 -5.99 -14.54
CA ILE A 127 -1.49 -5.21 -15.77
C ILE A 127 -2.58 -5.61 -16.78
N PHE A 128 -2.90 -6.91 -16.89
CA PHE A 128 -4.01 -7.40 -17.70
C PHE A 128 -5.35 -6.78 -17.26
N GLN A 129 -5.65 -6.78 -15.96
CA GLN A 129 -6.88 -6.18 -15.42
C GLN A 129 -6.98 -4.67 -15.68
N HIS A 130 -5.85 -3.96 -15.64
CA HIS A 130 -5.80 -2.50 -15.83
C HIS A 130 -5.35 -2.08 -17.22
N PHE A 131 -5.36 -3.01 -18.19
CA PHE A 131 -4.80 -2.81 -19.53
C PHE A 131 -5.33 -1.53 -20.21
N ASN A 132 -6.64 -1.33 -20.16
CA ASN A 132 -7.29 -0.16 -20.76
C ASN A 132 -6.99 1.17 -20.05
N GLN A 133 -6.65 1.13 -18.76
CA GLN A 133 -6.27 2.34 -18.00
C GLN A 133 -4.80 2.68 -18.19
N LEU A 134 -3.96 1.66 -18.42
CA LEU A 134 -2.52 1.84 -18.59
C LEU A 134 -2.16 2.37 -19.98
N LYS A 135 -2.91 2.00 -21.02
CA LYS A 135 -2.61 2.44 -22.40
C LYS A 135 -3.08 3.85 -22.70
N THR A 136 -2.46 4.47 -23.71
CA THR A 136 -2.96 5.74 -24.27
C THR A 136 -4.45 5.63 -24.68
N PRO A 137 -5.31 6.58 -24.29
CA PRO A 137 -6.73 6.54 -24.65
C PRO A 137 -6.96 6.41 -26.16
N GLY A 138 -7.78 5.43 -26.56
CA GLY A 138 -8.07 5.16 -27.97
C GLY A 138 -7.02 4.33 -28.71
N ALA A 139 -5.84 4.08 -28.11
CA ALA A 139 -4.88 3.14 -28.66
C ALA A 139 -5.44 1.70 -28.60
N GLN A 140 -5.03 0.86 -29.54
CA GLN A 140 -5.40 -0.56 -29.54
C GLN A 140 -4.64 -1.33 -28.45
N ASP A 141 -3.32 -1.13 -28.41
CA ASP A 141 -2.41 -1.88 -27.56
C ASP A 141 -1.80 -1.02 -26.45
N LEU A 142 -1.33 -1.68 -25.39
CA LEU A 142 -0.50 -1.08 -24.35
C LEU A 142 0.95 -1.05 -24.84
N ARG A 143 1.66 0.04 -24.61
CA ARG A 143 3.07 0.18 -24.98
C ARG A 143 4.01 0.29 -23.79
N ILE A 144 5.28 -0.06 -23.98
CA ILE A 144 6.32 0.20 -22.98
C ILE A 144 6.42 1.71 -22.70
N SER A 145 6.27 2.53 -23.74
CA SER A 145 6.20 3.99 -23.62
C SER A 145 5.02 4.50 -22.76
N ASP A 146 3.87 3.83 -22.79
CA ASP A 146 2.74 4.14 -21.89
C ASP A 146 3.13 3.86 -20.43
N LEU A 147 3.73 2.69 -20.17
CA LEU A 147 4.20 2.32 -18.84
C LEU A 147 5.31 3.26 -18.34
N ALA A 148 6.23 3.68 -19.22
CA ALA A 148 7.26 4.65 -18.87
C ALA A 148 6.65 5.99 -18.45
N SER A 149 5.59 6.43 -19.14
CA SER A 149 4.84 7.63 -18.80
C SER A 149 4.17 7.52 -17.42
N TRP A 150 3.55 6.37 -17.12
CA TRP A 150 3.01 6.08 -15.79
C TRP A 150 4.10 6.06 -14.71
N ALA A 151 5.22 5.40 -14.96
CA ALA A 151 6.30 5.26 -13.99
C ALA A 151 6.97 6.60 -13.63
N ALA A 152 7.01 7.54 -14.58
CA ALA A 152 7.52 8.89 -14.38
C ALA A 152 6.59 9.79 -13.54
N ALA A 153 5.30 9.45 -13.43
CA ALA A 153 4.33 10.29 -12.72
C ALA A 153 4.58 10.31 -11.19
N PRO A 154 4.37 11.46 -10.52
CA PRO A 154 4.45 11.53 -9.06
C PRO A 154 3.28 10.78 -8.42
N LEU A 155 3.51 10.18 -7.25
CA LEU A 155 2.42 9.63 -6.44
C LEU A 155 1.57 10.80 -5.92
N MET A 156 0.26 10.75 -6.17
CA MET A 156 -0.67 11.84 -5.89
C MET A 156 -1.52 11.60 -4.63
N GLY A 157 -1.32 10.47 -3.94
CA GLY A 157 -2.15 10.05 -2.81
C GLY A 157 -3.53 9.55 -3.23
N LYS A 158 -3.77 9.34 -4.53
CA LYS A 158 -4.99 8.78 -5.10
C LYS A 158 -4.74 7.31 -5.36
N GLY A 159 -5.21 6.44 -4.46
CA GLY A 159 -4.76 5.04 -4.44
C GLY A 159 -4.88 4.31 -5.78
N ASP A 160 -5.94 4.52 -6.56
CA ASP A 160 -6.12 3.77 -7.82
C ASP A 160 -5.12 4.23 -8.89
N GLN A 161 -4.79 5.52 -8.91
CA GLN A 161 -3.80 6.09 -9.84
C GLN A 161 -2.38 5.78 -9.39
N ASP A 162 -2.12 5.84 -8.09
CA ASP A 162 -0.83 5.48 -7.49
C ASP A 162 -0.53 3.98 -7.65
N ASP A 163 -1.56 3.13 -7.70
CA ASP A 163 -1.41 1.70 -7.98
C ASP A 163 -0.95 1.46 -9.43
N LEU A 164 -1.54 2.17 -10.42
CA LEU A 164 -1.10 2.11 -11.83
C LEU A 164 0.36 2.56 -11.99
N ILE A 165 0.74 3.66 -11.33
CA ILE A 165 2.12 4.18 -11.33
C ILE A 165 3.09 3.13 -10.78
N GLN A 166 2.74 2.50 -9.66
CA GLN A 166 3.62 1.51 -9.02
C GLN A 166 3.68 0.19 -9.80
N MET A 167 2.59 -0.25 -10.45
CA MET A 167 2.64 -1.38 -11.39
C MET A 167 3.61 -1.12 -12.53
N ALA A 168 3.50 0.05 -13.16
CA ALA A 168 4.35 0.43 -14.26
C ALA A 168 5.83 0.50 -13.85
N ARG A 169 6.13 1.06 -12.67
CA ARG A 169 7.49 1.05 -12.10
C ARG A 169 8.02 -0.34 -11.85
N GLU A 170 7.19 -1.27 -11.40
CA GLU A 170 7.63 -2.61 -11.06
C GLU A 170 7.90 -3.44 -12.31
N ILE A 171 6.99 -3.46 -13.27
CA ILE A 171 7.16 -4.26 -14.49
C ILE A 171 8.36 -3.80 -15.33
N LEU A 172 8.62 -2.49 -15.38
CA LEU A 172 9.81 -1.92 -16.04
C LEU A 172 11.14 -2.35 -15.41
N LYS A 173 11.14 -2.83 -14.16
CA LYS A 173 12.34 -3.41 -13.52
C LYS A 173 12.53 -4.88 -13.88
N ARG A 174 11.51 -5.56 -14.39
CA ARG A 174 11.52 -6.99 -14.70
C ARG A 174 11.78 -7.20 -16.19
N THR A 175 12.99 -6.84 -16.63
CA THR A 175 13.37 -6.83 -18.05
C THR A 175 13.09 -8.17 -18.75
N TRP A 176 13.47 -9.29 -18.12
CA TRP A 176 13.17 -10.64 -18.64
C TRP A 176 11.68 -10.95 -18.77
N LEU A 177 10.85 -10.43 -17.86
CA LEU A 177 9.40 -10.61 -17.94
C LEU A 177 8.81 -9.78 -19.07
N LEU A 178 9.29 -8.54 -19.26
CA LEU A 178 8.89 -7.69 -20.38
C LEU A 178 9.27 -8.30 -21.73
N GLU A 179 10.49 -8.81 -21.87
CA GLU A 179 10.94 -9.53 -23.06
C GLU A 179 10.01 -10.72 -23.36
N ASN A 180 9.69 -11.55 -22.36
CA ASN A 180 8.77 -12.68 -22.54
C ASN A 180 7.33 -12.26 -22.92
N ILE A 181 6.87 -11.08 -22.48
CA ILE A 181 5.53 -10.57 -22.84
C ILE A 181 5.51 -10.05 -24.28
N ASP A 182 6.56 -9.34 -24.69
CA ASP A 182 6.69 -8.76 -26.03
C ASP A 182 6.96 -9.83 -27.10
N ASP A 183 7.83 -10.81 -26.82
CA ASP A 183 8.16 -11.94 -27.73
C ASP A 183 6.95 -12.81 -28.09
N PHE A 184 5.87 -12.75 -27.30
CA PHE A 184 4.62 -13.45 -27.58
C PHE A 184 3.90 -12.90 -28.83
N GLN A 185 4.35 -11.77 -29.37
CA GLN A 185 3.84 -11.16 -30.58
C GLN A 185 4.92 -11.18 -31.67
N LEU A 186 4.99 -12.27 -32.43
CA LEU A 186 5.92 -12.40 -33.57
C LEU A 186 5.81 -11.18 -34.50
N GLY A 187 6.86 -10.35 -34.54
CA GLY A 187 6.99 -9.21 -35.46
C GLY A 187 6.61 -7.83 -34.92
N SER A 188 6.37 -7.64 -33.61
CA SER A 188 6.27 -6.30 -33.01
C SER A 188 7.65 -5.63 -32.90
N ASN A 189 7.70 -4.31 -33.02
CA ASN A 189 8.94 -3.50 -32.89
C ASN A 189 9.41 -3.34 -31.43
N GLY A 190 9.25 -4.33 -30.55
CA GLY A 190 9.80 -4.29 -29.20
C GLY A 190 9.07 -3.42 -28.17
N ASP A 191 8.04 -2.67 -28.59
CA ASP A 191 7.37 -1.66 -27.76
C ASP A 191 5.94 -2.07 -27.37
N ILE A 192 5.43 -3.21 -27.84
CA ILE A 192 4.02 -3.57 -27.67
C ILE A 192 3.87 -4.63 -26.57
N ILE A 193 3.00 -4.35 -25.61
CA ILE A 193 2.60 -5.28 -24.56
C ILE A 193 1.25 -5.85 -24.95
N SER A 194 1.25 -7.10 -25.40
CA SER A 194 0.05 -7.76 -25.91
C SER A 194 -0.92 -8.16 -24.79
N LEU A 195 -2.21 -7.85 -24.98
CA LEU A 195 -3.29 -8.28 -24.08
C LEU A 195 -3.37 -9.82 -24.00
N SER A 196 -3.15 -10.53 -25.12
CA SER A 196 -3.18 -12.00 -25.13
C SER A 196 -1.99 -12.58 -24.37
N ALA A 197 -0.81 -11.99 -24.52
CA ALA A 197 0.39 -12.39 -23.76
C ALA A 197 0.17 -12.21 -22.25
N LEU A 198 -0.34 -11.05 -21.84
CA LEU A 198 -0.69 -10.77 -20.46
C LEU A 198 -1.74 -11.77 -19.94
N TYR A 199 -2.74 -12.11 -20.75
CA TYR A 199 -3.73 -13.13 -20.39
C TYR A 199 -3.10 -14.51 -20.20
N HIS A 200 -2.21 -14.95 -21.09
CA HIS A 200 -1.56 -16.26 -21.00
C HIS A 200 -0.60 -16.36 -19.81
N LEU A 201 0.19 -15.32 -19.58
CA LEU A 201 1.18 -15.28 -18.49
C LEU A 201 0.56 -15.03 -17.12
N SER A 202 -0.69 -14.56 -17.06
CA SER A 202 -1.45 -14.42 -15.82
C SER A 202 -2.22 -15.68 -15.40
N ARG A 203 -2.24 -16.73 -16.23
CA ARG A 203 -3.00 -17.97 -16.04
C ARG A 203 -2.28 -19.00 -15.18
#